data_AF-D3AFC6-F1
#
_entry.id   AF-D3AFC6-F1
#
_cell.length_a   1.000
_cell.length_b   1.000
_cell.length_c   1.000
_cell.angle_alpha   90.00
_cell.angle_beta   90.00
_cell.angle_gamma   90.00
#
_symmetry.space_group_name_H-M   'P 1'
#
loop_
_entity.id
_entity.type
_entity.pdbx_description
1 polymer ?
#
loop_
_entity_poly.entity_id
_entity_poly.type
_entity_poly.pdbx_seq_one_letter_code
_entity_poly.pdbx_strand_id
1 'polypeptide(L)'
;MHHLDIFGELALKLGTDPRLWSYNKGRMYYWCPGCNQYPTQINALLTNALAGELEALRKYHAQSEWIEDGHVRAILNRIIADEELHVHIFRSLLTELSIPETAPAESQEQTCPDLT
;
A
#
# COMPACT_ATOMS: atom_id res chain seq x y z
N MET A 1 -5.31 -9.51 -10.09
CA MET A 1 -5.64 -9.09 -8.71
C MET A 1 -6.00 -10.32 -7.91
N HIS A 2 -4.99 -11.05 -7.40
CA HIS A 2 -5.22 -12.35 -6.75
C HIS A 2 -6.05 -12.24 -5.46
N HIS A 3 -5.86 -11.16 -4.68
CA HIS A 3 -6.64 -10.93 -3.47
C HIS A 3 -8.14 -10.75 -3.72
N LEU A 4 -8.52 -10.13 -4.85
CA LEU A 4 -9.94 -10.01 -5.20
C LEU A 4 -10.56 -11.37 -5.53
N ASP A 5 -9.81 -12.26 -6.15
CA ASP A 5 -10.27 -13.64 -6.43
C ASP A 5 -10.50 -14.39 -5.10
N ILE A 6 -9.56 -14.28 -4.17
CA ILE A 6 -9.67 -14.86 -2.81
C ILE A 6 -10.91 -14.32 -2.09
N PHE A 7 -11.13 -13.00 -2.10
CA PHE A 7 -12.30 -12.39 -1.48
C PHE A 7 -13.61 -12.78 -2.17
N GLY A 8 -13.61 -12.92 -3.49
CA GLY A 8 -14.76 -13.38 -4.26
C GLY A 8 -15.16 -14.81 -3.91
N GLU A 9 -14.18 -15.72 -3.85
CA GLU A 9 -14.40 -17.11 -3.42
C GLU A 9 -14.88 -17.17 -1.96
N LEU A 10 -14.30 -16.35 -1.09
CA LEU A 10 -14.70 -16.28 0.31
C LEU A 10 -16.15 -15.80 0.45
N ALA A 11 -16.54 -14.76 -0.28
CA ALA A 11 -17.90 -14.24 -0.29
C ALA A 11 -18.91 -15.31 -0.73
N LEU A 12 -18.60 -16.07 -1.78
CA LEU A 12 -19.44 -17.18 -2.25
C LEU A 12 -19.56 -18.29 -1.20
N LYS A 13 -18.46 -18.68 -0.55
CA LYS A 13 -18.46 -19.71 0.51
C LYS A 13 -19.28 -19.30 1.73
N LEU A 14 -19.33 -18.00 2.04
CA LEU A 14 -20.15 -17.43 3.11
C LEU A 14 -21.62 -17.21 2.72
N GLY A 15 -22.02 -17.61 1.50
CA GLY A 15 -23.40 -17.47 1.02
C GLY A 15 -23.79 -16.05 0.62
N THR A 16 -22.80 -15.19 0.34
CA THR A 16 -23.01 -13.79 -0.06
C THR A 16 -22.73 -13.60 -1.55
N ASP A 17 -23.26 -12.50 -2.11
CA ASP A 17 -23.00 -12.13 -3.50
C ASP A 17 -21.67 -11.32 -3.58
N PRO A 18 -20.65 -11.80 -4.33
CA PRO A 18 -19.32 -11.19 -4.44
C PRO A 18 -19.32 -9.91 -5.29
N ARG A 19 -20.13 -8.92 -4.88
CA ARG A 19 -20.13 -7.59 -5.48
C ARG A 19 -19.15 -6.70 -4.74
N LEU A 20 -18.50 -5.79 -5.47
CA LEU A 20 -17.60 -4.79 -4.90
C LEU A 20 -18.40 -3.68 -4.23
N TRP A 21 -18.86 -3.90 -3.01
CA TRP A 21 -19.46 -2.89 -2.15
C TRP A 21 -18.94 -3.04 -0.72
N SER A 22 -19.10 -1.99 0.06
CA SER A 22 -18.82 -1.99 1.49
C SER A 22 -20.04 -1.55 2.27
N TYR A 23 -20.20 -2.08 3.48
CA TYR A 23 -21.22 -1.63 4.42
C TYR A 23 -20.62 -0.62 5.38
N ASN A 24 -21.22 0.56 5.48
CA ASN A 24 -20.81 1.58 6.44
C ASN A 24 -22.05 2.27 7.02
N LYS A 25 -22.20 2.24 8.35
CA LYS A 25 -23.26 2.95 9.10
C LYS A 25 -24.67 2.80 8.51
N GLY A 26 -25.10 1.57 8.19
CA GLY A 26 -26.45 1.35 7.68
C GLY A 26 -26.63 1.51 6.18
N ARG A 27 -25.57 1.81 5.43
CA ARG A 27 -25.62 2.03 3.98
C ARG A 27 -24.60 1.18 3.26
N MET A 28 -24.99 0.70 2.08
CA MET A 28 -24.07 0.03 1.15
C MET A 28 -23.50 1.06 0.17
N TYR A 29 -22.20 1.01 -0.02
CA TYR A 29 -21.47 1.85 -0.97
C TYR A 29 -20.79 0.94 -1.99
N TYR A 30 -21.22 1.03 -3.24
CA TYR A 30 -20.52 0.37 -4.34
C TYR A 30 -19.14 1.00 -4.53
N TRP A 31 -18.18 0.16 -4.87
CA TRP A 31 -16.89 0.62 -5.36
C TRP A 31 -17.13 1.48 -6.61
N CYS A 32 -16.43 2.60 -6.68
CA CYS A 32 -16.41 3.46 -7.85
C CYS A 32 -14.97 3.92 -8.11
N PRO A 33 -14.67 4.42 -9.32
CA PRO A 33 -13.34 4.93 -9.63
C PRO A 33 -12.86 6.04 -8.67
N GLY A 34 -13.78 6.78 -8.05
CA GLY A 34 -13.47 7.78 -7.03
C GLY A 34 -12.94 7.23 -5.71
N CYS A 35 -12.96 5.90 -5.50
CA CYS A 35 -12.30 5.25 -4.38
C CYS A 35 -10.77 5.25 -4.50
N ASN A 36 -10.22 5.54 -5.69
CA ASN A 36 -8.79 5.62 -5.92
C ASN A 36 -8.32 7.07 -6.06
N GLN A 37 -7.06 7.34 -5.70
CA GLN A 37 -6.41 8.63 -5.95
C GLN A 37 -5.47 8.48 -7.15
N TYR A 38 -5.62 9.34 -8.16
CA TYR A 38 -4.81 9.29 -9.40
C TYR A 38 -3.87 10.50 -9.52
N PRO A 39 -2.84 10.60 -8.65
CA PRO A 39 -1.84 11.65 -8.79
C PRO A 39 -0.98 11.41 -10.04
N THR A 40 -0.48 12.49 -10.63
CA THR A 40 0.45 12.44 -11.77
C THR A 40 1.92 12.29 -11.37
N GLN A 41 2.25 12.64 -10.13
CA GLN A 41 3.61 12.59 -9.60
C GLN A 41 3.89 11.22 -8.99
N ILE A 42 5.02 10.60 -9.35
CA ILE A 42 5.38 9.25 -8.89
C ILE A 42 5.48 9.15 -7.37
N ASN A 43 6.06 10.15 -6.70
CA ASN A 43 6.16 10.17 -5.24
C ASN A 43 4.78 10.20 -4.56
N ALA A 44 3.84 10.97 -5.12
CA ALA A 44 2.47 11.01 -4.63
C ALA A 44 1.73 9.69 -4.91
N LEU A 45 1.97 9.07 -6.07
CA LEU A 45 1.41 7.74 -6.40
C LEU A 45 1.87 6.69 -5.39
N LEU A 46 3.18 6.60 -5.12
CA LEU A 46 3.75 5.64 -4.19
C LEU A 46 3.31 5.91 -2.75
N THR A 47 3.23 7.18 -2.34
CA THR A 47 2.73 7.55 -1.01
C THR A 47 1.27 7.14 -0.84
N ASN A 48 0.44 7.35 -1.88
CA ASN A 48 -0.97 6.95 -1.85
C ASN A 48 -1.13 5.43 -1.81
N ALA A 49 -0.34 4.69 -2.60
CA ALA A 49 -0.34 3.24 -2.58
C ALA A 49 0.07 2.71 -1.19
N LEU A 50 1.17 3.22 -0.63
CA LEU A 50 1.63 2.88 0.71
C LEU A 50 0.56 3.14 1.79
N ALA A 51 -0.11 4.30 1.73
CA ALA A 51 -1.21 4.61 2.65
C ALA A 51 -2.39 3.64 2.49
N GLY A 52 -2.68 3.21 1.26
CA GLY A 52 -3.65 2.16 0.96
C GLY A 52 -3.32 0.85 1.64
N GLU A 53 -2.08 0.36 1.49
CA GLU A 53 -1.66 -0.92 2.09
C GLU A 53 -1.63 -0.87 3.63
N LEU A 54 -1.18 0.26 4.21
CA LEU A 54 -1.21 0.43 5.67
C LEU A 54 -2.65 0.40 6.22
N GLU A 55 -3.59 1.01 5.50
CA GLU A 55 -5.01 0.97 5.89
C GLU A 55 -5.62 -0.42 5.68
N ALA A 56 -5.20 -1.15 4.64
CA ALA A 56 -5.58 -2.54 4.41
C ALA A 56 -5.10 -3.44 5.56
N LEU A 57 -3.81 -3.34 5.94
CA LEU A 57 -3.24 -4.04 7.10
C LEU A 57 -4.03 -3.75 8.37
N ARG A 58 -4.28 -2.48 8.67
CA ARG A 58 -5.04 -2.08 9.86
C ARG A 58 -6.43 -2.72 9.88
N LYS A 59 -7.14 -2.72 8.74
CA LYS A 59 -8.46 -3.33 8.61
C LYS A 59 -8.41 -4.84 8.79
N TYR A 60 -7.50 -5.52 8.10
CA TYR A 60 -7.41 -6.97 8.11
C TYR A 60 -6.96 -7.51 9.46
N HIS A 61 -6.03 -6.84 10.15
CA HIS A 61 -5.67 -7.18 11.53
C HIS A 61 -6.88 -7.09 12.45
N ALA A 62 -7.59 -5.94 12.45
CA ALA A 62 -8.78 -5.77 13.29
C ALA A 62 -9.88 -6.82 12.98
N GLN A 63 -10.06 -7.17 11.70
CA GLN A 63 -11.00 -8.23 11.30
C GLN A 63 -10.54 -9.62 11.75
N SER A 64 -9.23 -9.92 11.68
CA SER A 64 -8.67 -11.22 12.09
C SER A 64 -8.75 -11.48 13.59
N GLU A 65 -8.83 -10.40 14.40
CA GLU A 65 -9.01 -10.45 15.85
C GLU A 65 -10.47 -10.65 16.24
N TRP A 66 -11.39 -10.04 15.51
CA TRP A 66 -12.82 -10.10 15.82
C TRP A 66 -13.54 -11.32 15.22
N ILE A 67 -13.11 -11.81 14.05
CA ILE A 67 -13.74 -12.95 13.39
C ILE A 67 -13.29 -14.25 14.05
N GLU A 68 -14.23 -15.09 14.49
CA GLU A 68 -13.92 -16.36 15.16
C GLU A 68 -13.59 -17.51 14.19
N ASP A 69 -14.06 -17.44 12.94
CA ASP A 69 -13.85 -18.49 11.94
C ASP A 69 -12.37 -18.66 11.57
N GLY A 70 -11.80 -19.82 11.91
CA GLY A 70 -10.39 -20.13 11.68
C GLY A 70 -9.96 -20.14 10.20
N HIS A 71 -10.85 -20.47 9.27
CA HIS A 71 -10.54 -20.45 7.83
C HIS A 71 -10.50 -19.02 7.31
N VAL A 72 -11.47 -18.18 7.72
CA VAL A 72 -11.49 -16.76 7.37
C VAL A 72 -10.24 -16.07 7.92
N ARG A 73 -9.87 -16.35 9.17
CA ARG A 73 -8.64 -15.81 9.77
C ARG A 73 -7.38 -16.27 9.03
N ALA A 74 -7.29 -17.53 8.62
CA ALA A 74 -6.15 -18.03 7.85
C ALA A 74 -6.01 -17.32 6.50
N ILE A 75 -7.12 -17.07 5.81
CA ILE A 75 -7.16 -16.29 4.56
C ILE A 75 -6.70 -14.85 4.81
N LEU A 76 -7.24 -14.19 5.84
CA LEU A 76 -6.83 -12.82 6.20
C LEU A 76 -5.34 -12.74 6.54
N ASN A 77 -4.80 -13.68 7.30
CA ASN A 77 -3.37 -13.73 7.64
C ASN A 77 -2.49 -13.91 6.40
N ARG A 78 -2.95 -14.68 5.41
CA ARG A 78 -2.24 -14.84 4.13
C ARG A 78 -2.19 -13.52 3.36
N ILE A 79 -3.30 -12.78 3.32
CA ILE A 79 -3.40 -11.47 2.67
C ILE A 79 -2.55 -10.44 3.42
N ILE A 80 -2.63 -10.39 4.75
CA ILE A 80 -1.79 -9.53 5.61
C ILE A 80 -0.31 -9.70 5.28
N ALA A 81 0.17 -10.94 5.15
CA ALA A 81 1.57 -11.20 4.79
C ALA A 81 1.96 -10.64 3.41
N ASP A 82 1.04 -10.64 2.44
CA ASP A 82 1.28 -9.99 1.14
C ASP A 82 1.29 -8.46 1.28
N GLU A 83 0.38 -7.87 2.05
CA GLU A 83 0.35 -6.42 2.25
C GLU A 83 1.57 -5.89 3.02
N GLU A 84 2.11 -6.68 3.96
CA GLU A 84 3.39 -6.36 4.62
C GLU A 84 4.55 -6.31 3.60
N LEU A 85 4.57 -7.23 2.64
CA LEU A 85 5.54 -7.22 1.55
C LEU A 85 5.33 -6.02 0.62
N HIS A 86 4.08 -5.68 0.27
CA HIS A 86 3.77 -4.49 -0.52
C HIS A 86 4.24 -3.20 0.17
N VAL A 87 3.98 -3.05 1.48
CA VAL A 87 4.49 -1.94 2.29
C VAL A 87 6.01 -1.85 2.24
N HIS A 88 6.71 -2.98 2.38
CA HIS A 88 8.16 -3.03 2.28
C HIS A 88 8.64 -2.53 0.90
N ILE A 89 8.06 -3.04 -0.18
CA ILE A 89 8.40 -2.64 -1.56
C ILE A 89 8.17 -1.13 -1.76
N PHE A 90 7.01 -0.59 -1.35
CA PHE A 90 6.73 0.83 -1.53
C PHE A 90 7.66 1.73 -0.73
N ARG A 91 8.06 1.33 0.49
CA ARG A 91 9.07 2.07 1.28
C ARG A 91 10.44 2.07 0.62
N SER A 92 10.86 0.93 0.07
CA SER A 92 12.13 0.81 -0.66
C SER A 92 12.13 1.72 -1.89
N LEU A 93 11.07 1.67 -2.71
CA LEU A 93 10.94 2.53 -3.89
C LEU A 93 10.94 4.02 -3.55
N LEU A 94 10.23 4.43 -2.49
CA LEU A 94 10.24 5.81 -2.02
C LEU A 94 11.64 6.25 -1.58
N THR A 95 12.40 5.36 -0.95
CA THR A 95 13.77 5.64 -0.52
C THR A 95 14.68 5.82 -1.73
N GLU A 96 14.64 4.89 -2.69
CA GLU A 96 15.46 4.94 -3.92
C GLU A 96 15.20 6.22 -4.73
N LEU A 97 13.94 6.62 -4.86
CA LEU A 97 13.56 7.84 -5.60
C LEU A 97 13.79 9.14 -4.82
N SER A 98 14.06 9.05 -3.51
CA SER A 98 14.38 10.20 -2.67
C SER A 98 15.88 10.50 -2.62
N ILE A 99 16.74 9.61 -3.12
CA ILE A 99 18.19 9.84 -3.20
C ILE A 99 18.46 10.71 -4.44
N PRO A 100 18.92 11.97 -4.30
CA PRO A 100 19.40 12.71 -5.45
C PRO A 100 20.63 12.00 -6.01
N GLU A 101 20.62 11.74 -7.32
CA GLU A 101 21.76 11.21 -8.07
C GLU A 101 23.00 12.05 -7.73
N THR A 102 23.90 11.50 -6.91
CA THR A 102 25.12 12.19 -6.51
C THR A 102 26.02 12.31 -7.74
N ALA A 103 25.98 13.47 -8.38
CA ALA A 103 27.02 13.92 -9.29
C ALA A 103 28.36 13.97 -8.51
N PRO A 104 29.46 13.43 -9.04
CA PRO A 104 30.73 13.42 -8.33
C PRO A 104 31.27 14.84 -8.20
N ALA A 105 31.79 15.15 -7.01
CA ALA A 105 32.43 16.40 -6.67
C ALA A 105 33.68 16.62 -7.53
N GLU A 106 33.64 17.60 -8.43
CA GLU A 106 34.86 18.20 -8.96
C GLU A 106 35.38 19.23 -7.94
N SER A 107 36.44 18.80 -7.26
CA SER A 107 37.31 19.59 -6.40
C SER A 107 37.93 20.74 -7.17
N GLN A 108 37.57 21.98 -6.82
CA GLN A 108 38.40 23.14 -7.15
C GLN A 108 39.45 23.31 -6.07
N GLU A 109 40.69 22.94 -6.39
CA GLU A 109 41.89 23.40 -5.69
C GLU A 109 41.96 24.93 -5.81
N GLN A 110 41.57 25.64 -4.75
CA GLN A 110 41.90 27.05 -4.60
C GLN A 110 43.21 27.16 -3.81
N THR A 111 44.33 27.06 -4.51
CA THR A 111 45.63 27.50 -4.01
C THR A 111 45.65 29.03 -3.91
N CYS A 112 45.66 29.56 -2.69
CA CYS A 112 46.33 30.82 -2.35
C CYS A 112 47.82 30.48 -2.08
N PRO A 113 48.84 31.34 -2.31
CA PRO A 113 48.87 32.68 -1.72
C PRO A 113 49.65 33.82 -2.45
N ASP A 114 49.32 35.05 -2.03
CA ASP A 114 50.15 36.26 -1.78
C ASP A 114 51.02 36.97 -2.85
N LEU A 115 51.20 38.28 -2.54
CA LEU A 115 52.14 39.30 -3.07
C LEU A 115 51.64 40.09 -4.31
N THR A 116 51.56 41.42 -4.35
CA THR A 116 52.23 42.54 -3.64
C THR A 116 51.37 43.79 -3.76
#